data_AF-A0A1V5IY73-F1
#
_entry.id   AF-A0A1V5IY73-F1
#
_cell.length_a   1.000
_cell.length_b   1.000
_cell.length_c   1.000
_cell.angle_alpha   90.00
_cell.angle_beta   90.00
_cell.angle_gamma   90.00
#
_symmetry.space_group_name_H-M   'P 1'
#
loop_
_entity.id
_entity.type
_entity.pdbx_description
1 polymer ?
#
loop_
_entity_poly.entity_id
_entity_poly.type
_entity_poly.pdbx_seq_one_letter_code
_entity_poly.pdbx_strand_id
1 'polypeptide(L)'
;MNITAVIARRYEASQTPGSFIVFDQDQIALSVKSLELPWLNNIRRESCIPAGTYDCERIQHPKYGHCWLVMNVPGRDGILIHIGNYASGQRGLLKKVRWFIRLFRRFFKIVPREEVSSPRKVDTEGCIMPGLQFVDLNGDGHLDIAYSTRAMEQLRAILPDSFKLIII
;
A
#
# COMPACT_ATOMS: atom_id res chain seq x y z
N MET A 1 -0.85 -28.99 1.76
CA MET A 1 -1.74 -27.82 1.69
C MET A 1 -1.73 -27.34 0.26
N ASN A 2 -2.91 -27.16 -0.34
CA ASN A 2 -3.03 -26.58 -1.68
C ASN A 2 -3.48 -25.14 -1.50
N ILE A 3 -2.49 -24.25 -1.32
CA ILE A 3 -2.73 -22.88 -0.91
C ILE A 3 -2.98 -21.98 -2.12
N THR A 4 -4.05 -21.20 -2.07
CA THR A 4 -4.34 -20.13 -3.05
C THR A 4 -4.48 -18.80 -2.32
N ALA A 5 -3.74 -17.79 -2.76
CA ALA A 5 -3.84 -16.44 -2.23
C ALA A 5 -4.65 -15.54 -3.17
N VAL A 6 -5.64 -14.83 -2.62
CA VAL A 6 -6.50 -13.92 -3.37
C VAL A 6 -6.55 -12.57 -2.67
N ILE A 7 -6.36 -11.47 -3.41
CA ILE A 7 -6.75 -10.13 -2.98
C ILE A 7 -8.00 -9.73 -3.74
N ALA A 8 -9.12 -9.61 -3.03
CA ALA A 8 -10.35 -9.04 -3.57
C ALA A 8 -10.47 -7.58 -3.12
N ARG A 9 -10.50 -6.64 -4.06
CA ARG A 9 -10.42 -5.20 -3.76
C ARG A 9 -11.55 -4.39 -4.39
N ARG A 10 -11.76 -3.18 -3.87
CA ARG A 10 -12.63 -2.18 -4.47
C ARG A 10 -11.81 -0.94 -4.85
N TYR A 11 -12.10 -0.34 -5.99
CA TYR A 11 -11.44 0.87 -6.44
C TYR A 11 -12.21 2.09 -5.96
N GLU A 12 -11.57 2.92 -5.14
CA GLU A 12 -12.11 4.21 -4.71
C GLU A 12 -11.26 5.34 -5.29
N ALA A 13 -11.78 6.57 -5.22
CA ALA A 13 -11.10 7.74 -5.79
C ALA A 13 -9.74 8.02 -5.12
N SER A 14 -9.64 7.76 -3.81
CA SER A 14 -8.46 8.07 -3.01
C SER A 14 -7.58 6.86 -2.74
N GLN A 15 -8.13 5.63 -2.73
CA GLN A 15 -7.47 4.42 -2.23
C GLN A 15 -8.04 3.16 -2.89
N THR A 16 -7.44 2.00 -2.61
CA THR A 16 -7.96 0.69 -3.04
C THR A 16 -7.94 -0.29 -1.85
N PRO A 17 -8.99 -0.28 -1.01
CA PRO A 17 -9.11 -1.23 0.10
C PRO A 17 -9.55 -2.61 -0.39
N GLY A 18 -9.02 -3.66 0.23
CA GLY A 18 -9.33 -5.04 -0.11
C GLY A 18 -9.22 -6.01 1.05
N SER A 19 -9.51 -7.28 0.75
CA SER A 19 -9.29 -8.42 1.63
C SER A 19 -8.25 -9.33 1.00
N PHE A 20 -7.18 -9.64 1.73
CA PHE A 20 -6.21 -10.67 1.39
C PHE A 20 -6.67 -11.97 2.07
N ILE A 21 -7.14 -12.91 1.25
CA ILE A 21 -7.71 -14.18 1.67
C ILE A 21 -6.78 -15.29 1.22
N VAL A 22 -6.47 -16.20 2.14
CA VAL A 22 -5.70 -17.42 1.86
C VAL A 22 -6.66 -18.59 1.99
N PHE A 23 -6.78 -19.36 0.91
CA PHE A 23 -7.56 -20.59 0.86
C PHE A 23 -6.63 -21.79 0.99
N ASP A 24 -7.03 -22.80 1.77
CA ASP A 24 -6.52 -24.17 1.63
C ASP A 24 -7.64 -25.00 1.03
N GLN A 25 -7.49 -25.36 -0.25
CA GLN A 25 -8.55 -25.97 -1.05
C GLN A 25 -9.82 -25.09 -1.06
N ASP A 26 -10.94 -25.54 -0.48
CA ASP A 26 -12.22 -24.85 -0.44
C ASP A 26 -12.48 -24.10 0.88
N GLN A 27 -11.54 -24.16 1.85
CA GLN A 27 -11.67 -23.52 3.15
C GLN A 27 -10.87 -22.22 3.21
N ILE A 28 -11.42 -21.21 3.89
CA ILE A 28 -10.68 -19.99 4.22
C ILE A 28 -9.73 -20.30 5.37
N ALA A 29 -8.43 -20.37 5.08
CA ALA A 29 -7.38 -20.56 6.08
C ALA A 29 -7.05 -19.25 6.82
N LEU A 30 -7.09 -18.11 6.12
CA LEU A 30 -6.84 -16.78 6.70
C LEU A 30 -7.56 -15.70 5.89
N SER A 31 -8.02 -14.66 6.58
CA SER A 31 -8.50 -13.43 5.94
C SER A 31 -8.00 -12.22 6.71
N VAL A 32 -7.24 -11.37 6.03
CA VAL A 32 -6.76 -10.08 6.54
C VAL A 32 -7.16 -8.97 5.57
N LYS A 33 -7.00 -7.71 5.97
CA LYS A 33 -7.20 -6.55 5.10
C LYS A 33 -5.97 -6.32 4.22
N SER A 34 -6.19 -5.73 3.05
CA SER A 34 -5.13 -5.14 2.22
C SER A 34 -5.50 -3.70 1.90
N LEU A 35 -4.48 -2.84 1.79
CA LEU A 35 -4.66 -1.47 1.34
C LEU A 35 -3.58 -1.10 0.32
N GLU A 36 -4.02 -0.49 -0.76
CA GLU A 36 -3.18 -0.01 -1.84
C GLU A 36 -3.53 1.45 -2.20
N LEU A 37 -2.68 2.07 -3.01
CA LEU A 37 -2.97 3.36 -3.68
C LEU A 37 -4.16 3.23 -4.66
N PRO A 38 -4.82 4.33 -5.03
CA PRO A 38 -5.93 4.29 -5.99
C PRO A 38 -5.45 3.79 -7.36
N TRP A 39 -6.36 3.28 -8.18
CA TRP A 39 -6.01 2.93 -9.55
C TRP A 39 -5.81 4.19 -10.40
N LEU A 40 -4.57 4.42 -10.84
CA LEU A 40 -4.18 5.52 -11.71
C LEU A 40 -3.42 4.96 -12.92
N ASN A 41 -4.03 4.00 -13.63
CA ASN A 41 -3.45 3.38 -14.84
C ASN A 41 -2.03 2.84 -14.64
N ASN A 42 -1.80 2.19 -13.50
CA ASN A 42 -0.52 1.57 -13.16
C ASN A 42 0.67 2.56 -13.13
N ILE A 43 0.44 3.85 -12.83
CA ILE A 43 1.53 4.82 -12.65
C ILE A 43 2.42 4.42 -11.47
N ARG A 44 3.74 4.43 -11.70
CA ARG A 44 4.77 4.07 -10.70
C ARG A 44 4.65 4.96 -9.47
N ARG A 45 4.58 4.33 -8.29
CA ARG A 45 4.48 4.97 -6.96
C ARG A 45 3.22 5.82 -6.69
N GLU A 46 2.26 5.79 -7.60
CA GLU A 46 1.00 6.54 -7.48
C GLU A 46 -0.23 5.64 -7.63
N SER A 47 -0.08 4.46 -8.24
CA SER A 47 -1.16 3.51 -8.49
C SER A 47 -0.97 2.18 -7.75
N CYS A 48 -2.07 1.50 -7.44
CA CYS A 48 -2.06 0.04 -7.30
C CYS A 48 -1.70 -0.65 -8.63
N ILE A 49 -1.31 -1.93 -8.58
CA ILE A 49 -0.99 -2.72 -9.78
C ILE A 49 -2.26 -3.25 -10.45
N PRO A 50 -2.23 -3.67 -11.73
CA PRO A 50 -3.42 -4.19 -12.41
C PRO A 50 -3.96 -5.46 -11.75
N ALA A 51 -5.27 -5.71 -11.86
CA ALA A 51 -5.82 -7.02 -11.55
C ALA A 51 -5.18 -8.09 -12.46
N GLY A 52 -5.02 -9.31 -11.94
CA GLY A 52 -4.29 -10.36 -12.63
C GLY A 52 -3.74 -11.42 -11.68
N THR A 53 -2.96 -12.34 -12.24
CA THR A 53 -2.27 -13.40 -11.48
C THR A 53 -0.78 -13.17 -11.53
N TYR A 54 -0.15 -13.18 -10.36
CA TYR A 54 1.27 -12.89 -10.19
C TYR A 54 1.94 -13.99 -9.39
N ASP A 55 3.19 -14.27 -9.71
CA ASP A 55 4.05 -15.08 -8.85
C ASP A 55 4.65 -14.17 -7.76
N CYS A 56 4.63 -14.66 -6.52
CA CYS A 56 5.20 -13.98 -5.37
C CYS A 56 6.37 -14.78 -4.83
N GLU A 57 7.47 -14.11 -4.47
CA GLU A 57 8.66 -14.74 -3.90
C GLU A 57 9.10 -14.02 -2.61
N ARG A 58 9.38 -14.78 -1.55
CA ARG A 58 9.86 -14.25 -0.28
C ARG A 58 11.26 -13.68 -0.47
N ILE A 59 11.45 -12.45 -0.01
CA ILE A 59 12.76 -11.77 -0.03
C ILE A 59 13.11 -11.21 1.34
N GLN A 60 14.40 -11.01 1.57
CA GLN A 60 14.92 -10.18 2.65
C GLN A 60 15.16 -8.76 2.11
N HIS A 61 14.24 -7.83 2.34
CA HIS A 61 14.37 -6.46 1.88
C HIS A 61 15.13 -5.59 2.90
N PRO A 62 16.13 -4.77 2.49
CA PRO A 62 16.93 -3.97 3.43
C PRO A 62 16.13 -3.04 4.34
N LYS A 63 15.01 -2.51 3.84
CA LYS A 63 14.14 -1.57 4.57
C LYS A 63 13.00 -2.25 5.34
N TYR A 64 12.45 -3.33 4.79
CA TYR A 64 11.16 -3.90 5.24
C TYR A 64 11.32 -5.28 5.88
N GLY A 65 12.53 -5.84 5.89
CA GLY A 65 12.80 -7.18 6.40
C GLY A 65 12.14 -8.24 5.52
N HIS A 66 11.51 -9.23 6.15
CA HIS A 66 10.83 -10.32 5.46
C HIS A 66 9.54 -9.83 4.80
N CYS A 67 9.53 -9.80 3.47
CA CYS A 67 8.37 -9.47 2.65
C CYS A 67 8.30 -10.39 1.43
N TRP A 68 7.27 -10.23 0.60
CA TRP A 68 7.21 -10.88 -0.70
C TRP A 68 7.33 -9.86 -1.83
N LEU A 69 8.08 -10.22 -2.87
CA LEU A 69 8.16 -9.52 -4.15
C LEU A 69 7.10 -10.08 -5.10
N VAL A 70 6.29 -9.19 -5.67
CA VAL A 70 5.32 -9.53 -6.72
C VAL A 70 6.02 -9.42 -8.07
N MET A 71 6.15 -10.54 -8.77
CA MET A 71 6.94 -10.69 -9.98
C MET A 71 6.13 -10.38 -11.23
N ASN A 72 6.83 -9.98 -12.30
CA ASN A 72 6.29 -9.84 -13.65
C ASN A 72 5.07 -8.90 -13.77
N VAL A 73 5.01 -7.84 -12.95
CA VAL A 73 3.96 -6.82 -13.08
C VAL A 73 4.16 -6.06 -14.40
N PRO A 74 3.15 -5.97 -15.29
CA PRO A 74 3.30 -5.30 -16.56
C PRO A 74 3.76 -3.84 -16.40
N GLY A 75 4.91 -3.50 -16.98
CA GLY A 75 5.45 -2.13 -16.96
C GLY A 75 5.87 -1.61 -15.58
N ARG A 76 5.98 -2.47 -14.55
CA ARG A 76 6.42 -2.09 -13.20
C ARG A 76 7.30 -3.15 -12.54
N ASP A 77 8.09 -2.68 -11.60
CA ASP A 77 8.97 -3.50 -10.77
C ASP A 77 8.85 -3.08 -9.30
N GLY A 78 9.48 -3.84 -8.41
CA GLY A 78 9.66 -3.48 -7.00
C GLY A 78 8.37 -3.42 -6.20
N ILE A 79 7.35 -4.18 -6.60
CA ILE A 79 6.07 -4.25 -5.92
C ILE A 79 6.18 -5.26 -4.79
N LEU A 80 5.94 -4.82 -3.56
CA LEU A 80 6.12 -5.64 -2.37
C LEU A 80 4.79 -5.86 -1.65
N ILE A 81 4.69 -6.98 -0.94
CA ILE A 81 3.70 -7.23 0.10
C ILE A 81 4.43 -7.10 1.43
N HIS A 82 4.23 -5.99 2.15
CA HIS A 82 5.06 -5.67 3.31
C HIS A 82 4.30 -4.94 4.42
N ILE A 83 4.94 -4.88 5.59
CA ILE A 83 4.45 -4.10 6.74
C ILE A 83 4.44 -2.61 6.37
N GLY A 84 3.30 -1.97 6.57
CA GLY A 84 3.15 -0.51 6.50
C GLY A 84 1.86 -0.08 7.19
N ASN A 85 1.69 1.22 7.41
CA ASN A 85 0.51 1.75 8.09
C ASN A 85 -0.20 2.80 7.24
N TYR A 86 0.55 3.76 6.68
CA TYR A 86 -0.03 4.92 5.99
C TYR A 86 -0.14 4.70 4.48
N ALA A 87 -1.37 4.65 3.97
CA ALA A 87 -1.61 4.31 2.56
C ALA A 87 -1.73 5.52 1.65
N SER A 88 -2.22 6.65 2.14
CA SER A 88 -2.32 7.89 1.38
C SER A 88 -1.86 9.06 2.22
N GLY A 89 -1.10 9.96 1.61
CA GLY A 89 -0.85 11.28 2.14
C GLY A 89 -0.94 12.23 0.95
N GLN A 90 -1.49 13.43 1.13
CA GLN A 90 -1.63 14.43 0.08
C GLN A 90 -0.25 14.86 -0.49
N ARG A 91 0.36 14.03 -1.35
CA ARG A 91 1.61 14.35 -2.05
C ARG A 91 1.38 15.36 -3.17
N GLY A 92 0.17 15.43 -3.74
CA GLY A 92 -0.14 16.20 -4.94
C GLY A 92 -0.40 17.70 -4.73
N LEU A 93 -1.36 18.05 -3.86
CA LEU A 93 -1.84 19.43 -3.75
C LEU A 93 -0.85 20.34 -3.00
N LEU A 94 -0.31 19.87 -1.87
CA LEU A 94 0.66 20.62 -1.07
C LEU A 94 2.01 20.86 -1.78
N LYS A 95 2.45 19.98 -2.69
CA LYS A 95 3.72 20.20 -3.43
C LYS A 95 3.61 21.36 -4.42
N LYS A 96 2.52 21.44 -5.19
CA LYS A 96 2.27 22.55 -6.13
C LYS A 96 2.13 23.87 -5.39
N VAL A 97 1.34 23.91 -4.33
CA VAL A 97 1.14 25.10 -3.50
C VAL A 97 2.44 25.56 -2.82
N ARG A 98 3.26 24.63 -2.29
CA ARG A 98 4.58 24.97 -1.68
C ARG A 98 5.56 25.62 -2.66
N TRP A 99 5.55 25.22 -3.94
CA TRP A 99 6.40 25.83 -4.97
C TRP A 99 5.96 27.28 -5.25
N PHE A 100 4.65 27.53 -5.40
CA PHE A 100 4.10 28.88 -5.55
C PHE A 100 4.35 29.76 -4.32
N ILE A 101 4.16 29.25 -3.10
CA ILE A 101 4.44 29.99 -1.85
C ILE A 101 5.94 30.33 -1.71
N ARG A 102 6.85 29.41 -2.08
CA ARG A 102 8.31 29.69 -2.09
C ARG A 102 8.68 30.80 -3.07
N LEU A 103 8.06 30.81 -4.25
CA LEU A 103 8.26 31.85 -5.26
C LEU A 103 7.78 33.21 -4.76
N PHE A 104 6.61 33.25 -4.09
CA PHE A 104 6.02 34.47 -3.53
C PHE A 104 6.76 35.01 -2.30
N ARG A 105 7.32 34.16 -1.42
CA ARG A 105 8.13 34.59 -0.27
C ARG A 105 9.43 35.31 -0.67
N ARG A 106 9.87 35.18 -1.92
CA ARG A 106 11.01 35.94 -2.46
C ARG A 106 10.67 37.41 -2.74
N PHE A 107 9.38 37.73 -2.88
CA PHE A 107 8.88 39.08 -3.18
C PHE A 107 8.15 39.73 -2.00
N PHE A 108 7.49 38.95 -1.13
CA PHE A 108 6.70 39.48 -0.02
C PHE A 108 7.00 38.73 1.30
N LYS A 109 7.53 39.44 2.31
CA LYS A 109 7.83 38.92 3.67
C LYS A 109 6.57 38.56 4.51
N ILE A 110 5.38 38.51 3.90
CA ILE A 110 4.08 38.62 4.60
C ILE A 110 3.27 37.31 4.58
N VAL A 111 3.89 36.14 4.38
CA VAL A 111 3.18 34.86 4.53
C VAL A 111 3.54 34.26 5.89
N PRO A 112 2.61 34.20 6.87
CA PRO A 112 2.81 33.49 8.12
C PRO A 112 3.26 32.07 7.83
N ARG A 113 4.18 31.55 8.65
CA ARG A 113 4.57 30.14 8.63
C ARG A 113 3.42 29.32 9.24
N GLU A 114 2.25 29.33 8.61
CA GLU A 114 1.18 28.39 8.96
C GLU A 114 1.73 26.97 8.79
N GLU A 115 1.23 26.10 9.67
CA GLU A 115 1.58 24.69 9.84
C GLU A 115 1.42 23.91 8.54
N VAL A 116 2.37 24.08 7.63
CA VAL A 116 2.60 23.12 6.56
C VAL A 116 3.15 21.89 7.27
N SER A 117 2.23 21.02 7.73
CA SER A 117 2.55 19.73 8.32
C SER A 117 3.61 19.09 7.44
N SER A 118 4.69 18.59 8.05
CA SER A 118 5.75 17.86 7.34
C SER A 118 5.13 16.88 6.34
N PRO A 119 5.73 16.67 5.16
CA PRO A 119 5.17 15.74 4.19
C PRO A 119 4.95 14.38 4.87
N ARG A 120 3.68 13.99 5.03
CA ARG A 120 3.29 12.81 5.79
C ARG A 120 3.92 11.57 5.16
N LYS A 121 4.41 10.67 6.00
CA LYS A 121 5.03 9.42 5.57
C LYS A 121 3.96 8.59 4.84
N VAL A 122 4.25 8.21 3.59
CA VAL A 122 3.40 7.27 2.83
C VAL A 122 4.23 6.01 2.68
N ASP A 123 3.71 4.89 3.18
CA ASP A 123 4.44 3.63 3.23
C ASP A 123 4.18 2.75 2.00
N THR A 124 3.04 2.92 1.32
CA THR A 124 2.64 2.09 0.17
C THR A 124 3.56 2.29 -1.03
N GLU A 125 3.71 3.52 -1.52
CA GLU A 125 4.42 3.82 -2.78
C GLU A 125 4.05 2.86 -3.94
N GLY A 126 2.78 2.44 -3.98
CA GLY A 126 2.23 1.51 -4.96
C GLY A 126 2.50 0.02 -4.68
N CYS A 127 2.92 -0.32 -3.46
CA CYS A 127 2.98 -1.68 -2.89
C CYS A 127 1.64 -2.07 -2.23
N ILE A 128 1.56 -3.31 -1.77
CA ILE A 128 0.40 -3.90 -1.09
C ILE A 128 0.68 -3.95 0.41
N MET A 129 -0.21 -3.36 1.22
CA MET A 129 -0.07 -3.34 2.68
C MET A 129 -1.13 -4.19 3.38
N PRO A 130 -0.76 -5.37 3.92
CA PRO A 130 -1.65 -6.18 4.73
C PRO A 130 -1.82 -5.62 6.15
N GLY A 131 -3.02 -5.80 6.72
CA GLY A 131 -3.37 -5.39 8.07
C GLY A 131 -4.57 -6.11 8.63
N LEU A 132 -4.86 -5.97 9.91
CA LEU A 132 -6.05 -6.59 10.51
C LEU A 132 -7.27 -5.66 10.49
N GLN A 133 -7.04 -4.36 10.39
CA GLN A 133 -8.10 -3.37 10.49
C GLN A 133 -7.80 -2.14 9.65
N PHE A 134 -8.86 -1.59 9.04
CA PHE A 134 -8.86 -0.24 8.51
C PHE A 134 -9.22 0.74 9.61
N VAL A 135 -8.40 1.77 9.79
CA VAL A 135 -8.61 2.83 10.76
C VAL A 135 -7.92 4.09 10.25
N ASP A 136 -8.47 5.27 10.48
CA ASP A 136 -7.75 6.52 10.22
C ASP A 136 -6.77 6.78 11.38
N LEU A 137 -5.49 6.44 11.18
CA LEU A 137 -4.48 6.56 12.25
C LEU A 137 -4.01 8.00 12.45
N ASN A 138 -4.21 8.86 11.46
CA ASN A 138 -3.60 10.19 11.43
C ASN A 138 -4.61 11.36 11.30
N GLY A 139 -5.91 11.06 11.29
CA GLY A 139 -6.99 12.03 11.28
C GLY A 139 -7.13 12.77 9.95
N ASP A 140 -6.71 12.19 8.83
CA ASP A 140 -6.84 12.82 7.50
C ASP A 140 -8.11 12.43 6.75
N GLY A 141 -8.96 11.59 7.34
CA GLY A 141 -10.17 11.09 6.72
C GLY A 141 -9.91 10.02 5.65
N HIS A 142 -8.69 9.51 5.52
CA HIS A 142 -8.36 8.37 4.68
C HIS A 142 -8.16 7.11 5.53
N LEU A 143 -8.35 5.95 4.91
CA LEU A 143 -8.11 4.67 5.57
C LEU A 143 -6.59 4.47 5.75
N ASP A 144 -6.17 4.04 6.92
CA ASP A 144 -4.85 3.48 7.16
C ASP A 144 -4.99 2.01 7.58
N ILE A 145 -3.85 1.32 7.63
CA ILE A 145 -3.74 -0.07 8.07
C ILE A 145 -3.22 -0.12 9.51
N ALA A 146 -3.98 -0.77 10.38
CA ALA A 146 -3.53 -1.16 11.72
C ALA A 146 -3.12 -2.64 11.79
N TYR A 147 -2.19 -2.91 12.73
CA TYR A 147 -1.69 -4.26 13.05
C TYR A 147 -1.03 -5.00 11.86
N SER A 148 -0.34 -4.28 10.98
CA SER A 148 0.36 -4.86 9.81
C SER A 148 1.43 -5.87 10.17
N THR A 149 2.16 -5.68 11.28
CA THR A 149 3.12 -6.70 11.77
C THR A 149 2.43 -8.03 12.07
N ARG A 150 1.30 -8.01 12.80
CA ARG A 150 0.53 -9.22 13.13
C ARG A 150 -0.07 -9.86 11.88
N ALA A 151 -0.58 -9.06 10.95
CA ALA A 151 -1.08 -9.57 9.67
C ALA A 151 0.01 -10.29 8.87
N MET A 152 1.22 -9.72 8.81
CA MET A 152 2.36 -10.33 8.13
C MET A 152 2.90 -11.57 8.86
N GLU A 153 2.81 -11.64 10.18
CA GLU A 153 3.10 -12.87 10.95
C GLU A 153 2.12 -13.99 10.60
N GLN A 154 0.81 -13.69 10.59
CA GLN A 154 -0.23 -14.65 10.21
C GLN A 154 -0.08 -15.14 8.77
N LEU A 155 0.17 -14.22 7.83
CA LEU A 155 0.41 -14.57 6.43
C LEU A 155 1.65 -15.48 6.30
N ARG A 156 2.77 -15.15 6.95
CA ARG A 156 4.01 -15.94 6.87
C ARG A 156 3.90 -17.32 7.50
N ALA A 157 2.97 -17.52 8.43
CA ALA A 157 2.74 -18.81 9.07
C ALA A 157 2.00 -19.80 8.15
N ILE A 158 1.30 -19.30 7.12
CA ILE A 158 0.43 -20.12 6.26
C ILE A 158 0.93 -20.13 4.81
N LEU A 159 1.41 -18.99 4.30
CA LEU A 159 1.90 -18.88 2.94
C LEU A 159 3.32 -19.48 2.81
N PRO A 160 3.57 -20.29 1.77
CA PRO A 160 4.92 -20.74 1.44
C PRO A 160 5.80 -19.58 0.97
N ASP A 161 7.09 -19.85 0.79
CA ASP A 161 8.06 -18.84 0.33
C ASP A 161 7.77 -18.36 -1.09
N SER A 162 7.18 -19.20 -1.93
CA SER A 162 6.67 -18.81 -3.24
C SER A 162 5.24 -19.29 -3.44
N PHE A 163 4.38 -18.41 -3.97
CA PHE A 163 2.97 -18.71 -4.21
C PHE A 163 2.40 -17.87 -5.35
N LYS A 164 1.26 -18.30 -5.90
CA LYS A 164 0.48 -17.48 -6.84
C LYS A 164 -0.49 -16.59 -6.09
N LEU A 165 -0.44 -15.30 -6.38
CA LEU A 165 -1.38 -14.29 -5.92
C LEU A 165 -2.34 -13.94 -7.05
N ILE A 166 -3.65 -14.06 -6.79
CA ILE A 166 -4.70 -13.63 -7.68
C ILE A 166 -5.26 -12.31 -7.15
N ILE A 167 -5.31 -11.28 -7.99
CA ILE A 167 -5.89 -9.97 -7.64
C ILE A 167 -7.14 -9.76 -8.49
N ILE A 168 -8.27 -9.54 -7.83
CA ILE A 168 -9.59 -9.26 -8.43
C ILE A 168 -10.18 -7.95 -7.92
#